data_AF-A0A8T6J6R4-F1
#
_entry.id   AF-A0A8T6J6R4-F1
#
_cell.length_a   1.000
_cell.length_b   1.000
_cell.length_c   1.000
_cell.angle_alpha   90.00
_cell.angle_beta   90.00
_cell.angle_gamma   90.00
#
_symmetry.space_group_name_H-M   'P 1'
#
loop_
_entity.id
_entity.type
_entity.pdbx_description
1 polymer ?
#
loop_
_entity_poly.entity_id
_entity_poly.type
_entity_poly.pdbx_seq_one_letter_code
_entity_poly.pdbx_strand_id
1 'polypeptide(L)'
;MHSIPIPPGLGDAGAEGCSGKEGALPYGKARRLRSEAFHGSDQWRRSRGFTLMELLVVLAIIGILAAIATGVYVGRVDDARITRARADIQTIEAALDIFRLDNFRYPTNAEGLEALVERPNDPDVRWPAGGYMRRLPMDPWNRPYLYASPGRRGDVDVYTLGRDGQEGGEGQDGDIGNWNLEQRP
;
A
#
# COMPACT_ATOMS: atom_id res chain seq x y z
N MET A 1 -1.56 -35.95 -20.90
CA MET A 1 -1.42 -35.45 -22.29
C MET A 1 -2.76 -34.86 -22.70
N HIS A 2 -2.94 -33.55 -22.54
CA HIS A 2 -4.16 -32.85 -22.94
C HIS A 2 -3.75 -31.51 -23.54
N SER A 3 -3.71 -31.48 -24.87
CA SER A 3 -3.28 -30.34 -25.68
C SER A 3 -4.46 -29.40 -25.86
N ILE A 4 -4.31 -28.15 -25.40
CA ILE A 4 -5.27 -27.07 -25.65
C ILE A 4 -4.91 -26.42 -27.00
N PRO A 5 -5.87 -26.21 -27.92
CA PRO A 5 -5.61 -25.55 -29.20
C PRO A 5 -5.59 -24.01 -29.09
N ILE A 6 -4.70 -23.39 -29.86
CA ILE A 6 -4.51 -21.95 -30.05
C ILE A 6 -5.53 -21.43 -31.07
N PRO A 7 -6.16 -20.25 -30.89
CA PRO A 7 -6.96 -19.61 -31.93
C PRO A 7 -6.09 -18.84 -32.96
N PRO A 8 -6.37 -18.92 -34.27
CA PRO A 8 -5.73 -18.10 -35.31
C PRO A 8 -6.54 -16.84 -35.63
N GLY A 9 -5.88 -15.78 -36.11
CA GLY A 9 -6.53 -14.71 -36.86
C GLY A 9 -6.15 -13.31 -36.43
N LEU A 10 -5.02 -12.82 -36.94
CA LEU A 10 -4.69 -11.41 -37.01
C LEU A 10 -5.04 -10.93 -38.43
N GLY A 11 -6.01 -10.04 -38.52
CA GLY A 11 -6.53 -9.40 -39.73
C GLY A 11 -7.67 -8.45 -39.28
N ASP A 12 -7.85 -7.23 -39.74
CA ASP A 12 -7.38 -6.54 -40.93
C ASP A 12 -7.36 -5.03 -40.64
N ALA A 13 -6.44 -4.31 -41.26
CA ALA A 13 -6.36 -2.86 -41.21
C ALA A 13 -7.51 -2.24 -42.02
N GLY A 14 -8.46 -1.58 -41.35
CA GLY A 14 -9.51 -0.78 -41.96
C GLY A 14 -9.19 0.71 -41.84
N ALA A 15 -8.53 1.26 -42.86
CA ALA A 15 -8.41 2.70 -43.07
C ALA A 15 -9.63 3.17 -43.87
N GLU A 16 -10.53 3.92 -43.24
CA GLU A 16 -11.55 4.69 -43.95
C GLU A 16 -11.24 6.18 -43.80
N GLY A 17 -11.05 6.82 -44.94
CA GLY A 17 -10.83 8.26 -45.04
C GLY A 17 -12.09 9.02 -45.45
N CYS A 18 -11.81 10.29 -45.72
CA CYS A 18 -12.55 11.25 -46.54
C CYS A 18 -13.56 12.19 -45.84
N SER A 19 -13.11 13.46 -45.80
CA SER A 19 -13.69 14.54 -46.61
C SER A 19 -14.94 15.25 -46.08
N GLY A 20 -14.74 16.47 -45.57
CA GLY A 20 -15.79 17.49 -45.38
C GLY A 20 -15.19 18.90 -45.32
N LYS A 21 -14.56 19.37 -46.41
CA LYS A 21 -15.03 20.45 -47.30
C LYS A 21 -15.15 21.84 -46.65
N GLU A 22 -14.23 22.69 -47.09
CA GLU A 22 -14.24 24.14 -47.01
C GLU A 22 -15.53 24.71 -47.63
N GLY A 23 -16.12 25.69 -46.95
CA GLY A 23 -17.27 26.44 -47.41
C GLY A 23 -17.19 27.88 -46.92
N ALA A 24 -16.58 28.73 -47.74
CA ALA A 24 -16.52 30.17 -47.56
C ALA A 24 -17.85 30.85 -47.98
N LEU A 25 -17.97 32.11 -47.55
CA LEU A 25 -18.82 33.22 -48.06
C LEU A 25 -20.21 33.42 -47.40
N PRO A 26 -20.82 34.63 -47.47
CA PRO A 26 -20.25 35.97 -47.57
C PRO A 26 -20.88 37.00 -46.60
N TYR A 27 -20.21 38.15 -46.49
CA TYR A 27 -20.72 39.45 -46.06
C TYR A 27 -22.05 39.82 -46.75
N GLY A 28 -23.05 40.29 -46.00
CA GLY A 28 -24.25 40.86 -46.61
C GLY A 28 -25.36 41.33 -45.67
N LYS A 29 -25.52 42.66 -45.61
CA LYS A 29 -26.73 43.46 -45.31
C LYS A 29 -27.05 43.79 -43.85
N ALA A 30 -26.67 45.03 -43.53
CA ALA A 30 -27.27 45.86 -42.51
C ALA A 30 -28.81 45.82 -42.57
N ARG A 31 -29.43 45.54 -41.42
CA ARG A 31 -30.85 45.81 -41.17
C ARG A 31 -30.94 46.66 -39.91
N ARG A 32 -30.97 47.97 -40.12
CA ARG A 32 -31.40 48.96 -39.13
C ARG A 32 -32.87 48.69 -38.85
N LEU A 33 -33.26 48.15 -37.69
CA LEU A 33 -34.60 48.38 -37.14
C LEU A 33 -34.65 48.21 -35.61
N ARG A 34 -35.09 49.32 -35.01
CA ARG A 34 -35.92 49.43 -33.81
C ARG A 34 -35.24 49.13 -32.47
N SER A 35 -34.85 50.22 -31.81
CA SER A 35 -34.73 50.26 -30.36
C SER A 35 -36.08 49.91 -29.75
N GLU A 36 -36.23 48.67 -29.32
CA GLU A 36 -37.23 48.34 -28.31
C GLU A 36 -36.60 48.67 -26.97
N ALA A 37 -37.14 49.72 -26.35
CA ALA A 37 -36.84 50.08 -24.98
C ALA A 37 -37.11 48.84 -24.11
N PHE A 38 -36.03 48.22 -23.65
CA PHE A 38 -36.06 47.22 -22.60
C PHE A 38 -36.52 47.92 -21.32
N HIS A 39 -37.83 47.99 -21.13
CA HIS A 39 -38.43 48.18 -19.81
C HIS A 39 -38.44 46.81 -19.10
N GLY A 40 -37.24 46.25 -18.95
CA GLY A 40 -37.01 45.19 -17.98
C GLY A 40 -37.02 45.87 -16.62
N SER A 41 -38.16 45.79 -15.93
CA SER A 41 -38.18 45.99 -14.49
C SER A 41 -37.27 44.91 -13.89
N ASP A 42 -35.98 45.21 -13.78
CA ASP A 42 -35.05 44.47 -12.94
C ASP A 42 -35.59 44.61 -11.52
N GLN A 43 -36.41 43.65 -11.15
CA GLN A 43 -36.85 43.46 -9.79
C GLN A 43 -35.62 42.86 -9.12
N TRP A 44 -34.70 43.74 -8.72
CA TRP A 44 -33.51 43.39 -7.96
C TRP A 44 -34.00 42.59 -6.75
N ARG A 45 -33.89 41.27 -6.89
CA ARG A 45 -34.11 40.32 -5.83
C ARG A 45 -33.28 40.83 -4.68
N ARG A 46 -33.93 41.19 -3.57
CA ARG A 46 -33.26 41.68 -2.36
C ARG A 46 -32.15 40.69 -2.02
N SER A 47 -30.91 41.06 -2.33
CA SER A 47 -29.73 40.33 -1.91
C SER A 47 -29.72 40.43 -0.40
N ARG A 48 -30.18 39.38 0.28
CA ARG A 48 -30.01 39.24 1.72
C ARG A 48 -28.51 39.05 1.91
N GLY A 49 -27.81 40.13 2.23
CA GLY A 49 -26.39 40.08 2.56
C GLY A 49 -26.18 39.19 3.79
N PHE A 50 -25.04 38.50 3.81
CA PHE A 50 -24.58 37.75 4.97
C PHE A 50 -24.54 38.64 6.21
N THR A 51 -25.02 38.13 7.35
CA THR A 51 -24.90 38.85 8.62
C THR A 51 -23.52 38.63 9.22
N LEU A 52 -22.99 39.61 9.96
CA LEU A 52 -21.71 39.46 10.67
C LEU A 52 -21.75 38.29 11.67
N MET A 53 -22.92 38.08 12.30
CA MET A 53 -23.13 36.97 13.24
C MET A 53 -23.03 35.60 12.59
N GLU A 54 -23.44 35.47 11.33
CA GLU A 54 -23.39 34.23 10.57
C GLU A 54 -21.94 33.80 10.29
N LEU A 55 -21.07 34.77 9.95
CA LEU A 55 -19.65 34.51 9.77
C LEU A 55 -18.93 34.27 11.12
N LEU A 56 -19.36 34.97 12.18
CA LEU A 56 -18.81 34.79 13.53
C LEU A 56 -19.08 33.38 14.06
N VAL A 57 -20.31 32.88 13.93
CA VAL A 57 -20.68 31.52 14.36
C VAL A 57 -19.93 30.45 13.55
N VAL A 58 -19.76 30.64 12.24
CA VAL A 58 -19.00 29.71 11.40
C VAL A 58 -17.54 29.63 11.84
N LEU A 59 -16.88 30.77 12.07
CA LEU A 59 -15.49 30.79 12.56
C LEU A 59 -15.37 30.18 13.96
N ALA A 60 -16.36 30.39 14.84
CA ALA A 60 -16.38 29.76 16.16
C ALA A 60 -16.45 28.23 16.06
N ILE A 61 -17.32 27.69 15.21
CA ILE A 61 -17.44 26.24 15.01
C ILE A 61 -16.16 25.67 14.36
N ILE A 62 -15.59 26.36 13.36
CA ILE A 62 -14.31 25.95 12.74
C ILE A 62 -13.18 25.94 13.78
N GLY A 63 -13.12 26.93 14.68
CA GLY A 63 -12.14 26.97 15.77
C GLY A 63 -12.27 25.79 16.74
N ILE A 64 -13.49 25.42 17.12
CA ILE A 64 -13.75 24.26 17.99
C ILE A 64 -13.36 22.96 17.29
N LEU A 65 -13.76 22.78 16.02
CA LEU A 65 -13.43 21.58 15.26
C LEU A 65 -11.92 21.46 15.01
N ALA A 66 -11.24 22.56 14.69
CA ALA A 66 -9.80 22.60 14.48
C ALA A 66 -9.03 22.24 15.76
N ALA A 67 -9.51 22.65 16.94
CA ALA A 67 -8.92 22.28 18.21
C ALA A 67 -8.97 20.77 18.47
N ILE A 68 -10.09 20.11 18.15
CA ILE A 68 -10.30 18.66 18.37
C ILE A 68 -9.63 17.81 17.29
N ALA A 69 -9.52 18.32 16.06
CA ALA A 69 -8.99 17.57 14.92
C ALA A 69 -7.50 17.21 15.00
N THR A 70 -6.76 17.77 15.97
CA THR A 70 -5.29 17.62 16.06
C THR A 70 -4.81 16.24 16.51
N GLY A 71 -5.59 15.47 17.27
CA GLY A 71 -4.99 14.35 17.99
C GLY A 71 -5.86 13.12 18.18
N VAL A 72 -5.98 12.26 17.15
CA VAL A 72 -6.27 10.83 17.34
C VAL A 72 -5.88 10.02 16.09
N TYR A 73 -4.61 9.64 15.84
CA TYR A 73 -4.32 8.54 14.88
C TYR A 73 -2.96 7.84 15.02
N VAL A 74 -2.01 8.36 15.81
CA VAL A 74 -0.63 7.84 15.76
C VAL A 74 -0.47 6.45 16.41
N GLY A 75 -1.15 6.13 17.51
CA GLY A 75 -0.91 4.87 18.25
C GLY A 75 -1.41 3.57 17.58
N ARG A 76 -2.49 3.61 16.79
CA ARG A 76 -3.09 2.36 16.25
C ARG A 76 -2.30 1.73 15.11
N VAL A 77 -1.63 2.56 14.31
CA VAL A 77 -0.79 2.08 13.20
C VAL A 77 0.43 1.35 13.77
N ASP A 78 0.92 1.84 14.90
CA ASP A 78 2.12 1.36 15.56
C ASP A 78 1.90 -0.03 16.18
N ASP A 79 0.79 -0.24 16.89
CA ASP A 79 0.42 -1.56 17.41
C ASP A 79 0.19 -2.59 16.30
N ALA A 80 -0.37 -2.14 15.16
CA ALA A 80 -0.59 -3.00 14.00
C ALA A 80 0.73 -3.45 13.37
N ARG A 81 1.78 -2.59 13.37
CA ARG A 81 3.12 -2.96 12.90
C ARG A 81 3.73 -4.04 13.77
N ILE A 82 3.72 -3.86 15.10
CA ILE A 82 4.25 -4.86 16.04
C ILE A 82 3.51 -6.20 15.88
N THR A 83 2.18 -6.15 15.80
CA THR A 83 1.34 -7.35 15.58
C THR A 83 1.69 -8.05 14.28
N ARG A 84 1.87 -7.29 13.19
CA ARG A 84 2.29 -7.84 11.90
C ARG A 84 3.68 -8.49 11.99
N ALA A 85 4.64 -7.83 12.63
CA ALA A 85 5.97 -8.38 12.80
C ALA A 85 5.95 -9.74 13.51
N ARG A 86 5.16 -9.86 14.58
CA ARG A 86 5.00 -11.11 15.33
C ARG A 86 4.40 -12.22 14.46
N ALA A 87 3.35 -11.91 13.70
CA ALA A 87 2.71 -12.89 12.81
C ALA A 87 3.64 -13.36 11.68
N ASP A 88 4.42 -12.44 11.10
CA ASP A 88 5.41 -12.75 10.08
C ASP A 88 6.51 -13.66 10.65
N ILE A 89 7.04 -13.36 11.85
CA ILE A 89 8.05 -14.21 12.54
C ILE A 89 7.50 -15.60 12.83
N GLN A 90 6.27 -15.73 13.34
CA GLN A 90 5.63 -17.03 13.57
C GLN A 90 5.52 -17.86 12.29
N THR A 91 5.21 -17.20 11.17
CA THR A 91 5.12 -17.86 9.86
C THR A 91 6.49 -18.33 9.38
N ILE A 92 7.53 -17.52 9.55
CA ILE A 92 8.90 -17.87 9.20
C ILE A 92 9.40 -19.03 10.08
N GLU A 93 9.17 -18.98 11.39
CA GLU A 93 9.55 -20.03 12.34
C GLU A 93 8.89 -21.36 12.00
N ALA A 94 7.59 -21.37 11.68
CA ALA A 94 6.91 -22.58 11.22
C ALA A 94 7.53 -23.15 9.92
N ALA A 95 7.94 -22.30 8.99
CA ALA A 95 8.62 -22.74 7.77
C ALA A 95 10.02 -23.31 8.05
N LEU A 96 10.76 -22.71 8.98
CA LEU A 96 12.05 -23.22 9.45
C LEU A 96 11.92 -24.59 10.11
N ASP A 97 10.88 -24.79 10.91
CA ASP A 97 10.62 -26.08 11.56
C ASP A 97 10.32 -27.18 10.54
N ILE A 98 9.54 -26.87 9.50
CA ILE A 98 9.30 -27.83 8.41
C ILE A 98 10.60 -28.11 7.65
N PHE A 99 11.42 -27.09 7.36
CA PHE A 99 12.75 -27.28 6.76
C PHE A 99 13.60 -28.25 7.58
N ARG A 100 13.61 -28.07 8.92
CA ARG A 100 14.32 -28.95 9.85
C ARG A 100 13.77 -30.36 9.86
N LEU A 101 12.45 -30.54 9.76
CA LEU A 101 11.85 -31.88 9.70
C LEU A 101 12.30 -32.66 8.46
N ASP A 102 12.48 -31.97 7.33
CA ASP A 102 12.92 -32.61 6.08
C ASP A 102 14.42 -32.84 6.00
N ASN A 103 15.22 -31.92 6.54
CA ASN A 103 16.67 -31.87 6.37
C ASN A 103 17.46 -32.21 7.64
N PHE A 104 16.76 -32.44 8.76
CA PHE A 104 17.32 -32.68 10.10
C PHE A 104 18.22 -31.54 10.64
N ARG A 105 18.22 -30.39 9.97
CA ARG A 105 18.95 -29.18 10.34
C ARG A 105 18.16 -27.94 9.94
N TYR A 106 18.39 -26.82 10.60
CA TYR A 106 17.97 -25.53 10.07
C TYR A 106 18.90 -25.06 8.94
N PRO A 107 18.50 -24.05 8.14
CA PRO A 107 19.40 -23.37 7.22
C PRO A 107 20.63 -22.81 7.94
N THR A 108 21.78 -22.82 7.28
CA THR A 108 22.98 -22.17 7.80
C THR A 108 22.87 -20.64 7.66
N ASN A 109 23.74 -19.90 8.36
CA ASN A 109 23.77 -18.43 8.21
C ASN A 109 24.12 -17.97 6.77
N ALA A 110 24.81 -18.81 5.99
CA ALA A 110 25.14 -18.52 4.60
C ALA A 110 23.96 -18.77 3.65
N GLU A 111 23.10 -19.75 3.98
CA GLU A 111 21.89 -20.04 3.22
C GLU A 111 20.75 -19.07 3.60
N GLY A 112 20.71 -18.62 4.86
CA GLY A 112 19.80 -17.59 5.34
C GLY A 112 18.33 -18.01 5.33
N LEU A 113 17.45 -17.01 5.35
CA LEU A 113 16.00 -17.22 5.19
C LEU A 113 15.64 -17.47 3.72
N GLU A 114 16.52 -17.10 2.80
CA GLU A 114 16.41 -17.35 1.36
C GLU A 114 16.26 -18.85 1.07
N ALA A 115 16.88 -19.68 1.91
CA ALA A 115 16.71 -21.12 1.95
C ALA A 115 15.28 -21.60 2.23
N LEU A 116 14.30 -20.73 2.47
CA LEU A 116 12.89 -21.08 2.64
C LEU A 116 12.09 -20.85 1.36
N VAL A 117 12.60 -20.02 0.43
CA VAL A 117 11.93 -19.65 -0.82
C VAL A 117 12.65 -20.19 -2.05
N GLU A 118 13.97 -20.31 -1.97
CA GLU A 118 14.83 -20.81 -3.04
C GLU A 118 15.64 -22.01 -2.55
N ARG A 119 15.85 -22.96 -3.46
CA ARG A 119 16.62 -24.16 -3.13
C ARG A 119 18.09 -23.78 -2.89
N PRO A 120 18.67 -24.12 -1.72
CA PRO A 120 20.09 -23.91 -1.47
C PRO A 120 20.99 -24.65 -2.46
N ASN A 121 22.21 -24.15 -2.68
CA ASN A 121 23.27 -24.81 -3.46
C ASN A 121 23.94 -25.96 -2.67
N ASP A 122 23.12 -26.80 -2.07
CA ASP A 122 23.53 -28.00 -1.34
C ASP A 122 22.78 -29.20 -1.95
N PRO A 123 23.50 -30.18 -2.55
CA PRO A 123 22.86 -31.33 -3.19
C PRO A 123 22.12 -32.24 -2.20
N ASP A 124 22.51 -32.22 -0.92
CA ASP A 124 21.95 -33.08 0.12
C ASP A 124 20.66 -32.49 0.71
N VAL A 125 20.34 -31.23 0.41
CA VAL A 125 19.09 -30.59 0.85
C VAL A 125 17.90 -31.17 0.09
N ARG A 126 17.00 -31.76 0.87
CA ARG A 126 15.66 -32.15 0.44
C ARG A 126 14.81 -30.90 0.26
N TRP A 127 14.31 -30.70 -0.95
CA TRP A 127 13.53 -29.51 -1.31
C TRP A 127 12.17 -29.87 -1.89
N PRO A 128 11.05 -29.46 -1.26
CA PRO A 128 9.72 -29.73 -1.79
C PRO A 128 9.42 -28.89 -3.04
N ALA A 129 8.56 -29.41 -3.92
CA ALA A 129 8.07 -28.68 -5.08
C ALA A 129 7.23 -27.47 -4.63
N GLY A 130 7.82 -26.26 -4.69
CA GLY A 130 7.20 -25.01 -4.23
C GLY A 130 7.89 -24.36 -3.03
N GLY A 131 8.93 -24.98 -2.46
CA GLY A 131 9.67 -24.47 -1.30
C GLY A 131 8.87 -24.51 0.00
N TYR A 132 9.44 -23.93 1.06
CA TYR A 132 8.81 -23.85 2.38
C TYR A 132 7.95 -22.60 2.54
N MET A 133 8.26 -21.55 1.77
CA MET A 133 7.46 -20.33 1.66
C MET A 133 7.40 -19.85 0.21
N ARG A 134 6.33 -19.12 -0.11
CA ARG A 134 6.16 -18.51 -1.45
C ARG A 134 7.04 -17.29 -1.66
N ARG A 135 7.24 -16.50 -0.60
CA ARG A 135 8.08 -15.30 -0.59
C ARG A 135 8.43 -14.95 0.86
N LEU A 136 9.57 -14.31 1.06
CA LEU A 136 9.91 -13.73 2.35
C LEU A 136 9.12 -12.43 2.55
N PRO A 137 8.47 -12.24 3.71
CA PRO A 137 7.94 -10.94 4.07
C PRO A 137 9.09 -9.96 4.40
N MET A 138 8.86 -8.69 4.12
CA MET A 138 9.64 -7.61 4.74
C MET A 138 8.97 -7.25 6.06
N ASP A 139 9.76 -6.83 7.03
CA ASP A 139 9.24 -6.33 8.29
C ASP A 139 8.38 -5.07 8.09
N PRO A 140 7.62 -4.62 9.11
CA PRO A 140 6.74 -3.45 9.00
C PRO A 140 7.45 -2.12 8.70
N TRP A 141 8.78 -2.08 8.85
CA TRP A 141 9.64 -0.94 8.58
C TRP A 141 10.45 -1.11 7.29
N ASN A 142 10.03 -2.07 6.45
CA ASN A 142 10.57 -2.35 5.13
C ASN A 142 12.04 -2.79 5.12
N ARG A 143 12.41 -3.61 6.11
CA ARG A 143 13.72 -4.27 6.19
C ARG A 143 13.56 -5.80 6.12
N PRO A 144 14.57 -6.52 5.64
CA PRO A 144 14.59 -7.98 5.75
C PRO A 144 14.61 -8.41 7.21
N TYR A 145 13.95 -9.53 7.52
CA TYR A 145 14.12 -10.18 8.80
C TYR A 145 15.55 -10.71 8.96
N LEU A 146 16.05 -10.62 10.19
CA LEU A 146 17.35 -11.15 10.58
C LEU A 146 17.21 -12.60 11.02
N TYR A 147 18.25 -13.37 10.76
CA TYR A 147 18.32 -14.80 11.05
C TYR A 147 19.68 -15.18 11.61
N ALA A 148 19.68 -16.07 12.60
CA ALA A 148 20.90 -16.71 13.09
C ALA A 148 20.67 -18.19 13.46
N SER A 149 21.59 -19.05 13.03
CA SER A 149 21.71 -20.45 13.44
C SER A 149 23.20 -20.80 13.70
N PRO A 150 23.57 -21.29 14.90
CA PRO A 150 22.71 -21.41 16.08
C PRO A 150 22.25 -20.03 16.59
N GLY A 151 21.02 -19.98 17.11
CA GLY A 151 20.48 -18.78 17.76
C GLY A 151 21.20 -18.47 19.07
N ARG A 152 21.18 -17.20 19.50
CA ARG A 152 21.62 -16.78 20.84
C ARG A 152 20.57 -17.13 21.91
N ARG A 153 19.29 -17.20 21.53
CA ARG A 153 18.15 -17.33 22.47
C ARG A 153 17.36 -18.63 22.27
N GLY A 154 17.78 -19.48 21.35
CA GLY A 154 17.19 -20.78 21.05
C GLY A 154 17.99 -21.54 19.98
N ASP A 155 17.38 -22.54 19.36
CA ASP A 155 18.01 -23.28 18.25
C ASP A 155 18.27 -22.36 17.04
N VAL A 156 17.33 -21.45 16.78
CA VAL A 156 17.40 -20.38 15.78
C VAL A 156 16.82 -19.09 16.33
N ASP A 157 17.35 -17.97 15.86
CA ASP A 157 16.82 -16.64 16.11
C ASP A 157 16.25 -16.09 14.80
N VAL A 158 14.99 -15.63 14.81
CA VAL A 158 14.37 -14.87 13.71
C VAL A 158 13.78 -13.60 14.28
N TYR A 159 14.18 -12.43 13.78
CA TYR A 159 13.82 -11.16 14.42
C TYR A 159 13.93 -9.93 13.51
N THR A 160 13.37 -8.82 13.98
CA THR A 160 13.53 -7.46 13.45
C THR A 160 14.01 -6.54 14.58
N LEU A 161 14.86 -5.57 14.23
CA LEU A 161 15.40 -4.53 15.12
C LEU A 161 14.44 -3.35 15.32
N GLY A 162 13.14 -3.57 15.11
CA GLY A 162 12.14 -2.52 15.25
C GLY A 162 12.30 -1.36 14.25
N ARG A 163 11.69 -0.24 14.60
CA ARG A 163 11.63 0.98 13.79
C ARG A 163 12.98 1.66 13.62
N ASP A 164 13.78 1.72 14.68
CA ASP A 164 15.07 2.42 14.67
C ASP A 164 16.15 1.59 13.95
N GLY A 165 16.05 0.27 13.96
CA GLY A 165 17.00 -0.63 13.31
C GLY A 165 18.25 -0.86 14.12
N GLN A 166 18.18 -0.71 15.44
CA GLN A 166 19.28 -0.91 16.36
C GLN A 166 18.92 -2.02 17.34
N GLU A 167 19.94 -2.72 17.88
CA GLU A 167 19.67 -3.70 18.93
C GLU A 167 19.15 -3.02 20.20
N GLY A 168 18.16 -3.63 20.84
CA GLY A 168 17.55 -3.13 22.06
C GLY A 168 16.28 -2.34 21.79
N GLY A 169 16.14 -1.18 22.44
CA GLY A 169 14.97 -0.32 22.34
C GLY A 169 13.73 -0.78 23.12
N GLU A 170 12.69 0.05 23.11
CA GLU A 170 11.40 -0.22 23.75
C GLU A 170 10.24 0.13 22.81
N GLY A 171 9.08 -0.50 23.03
CA GLY A 171 7.89 -0.27 22.21
C GLY A 171 8.14 -0.64 20.74
N GLN A 172 8.08 0.35 19.85
CA GLN A 172 8.32 0.15 18.41
C GLN A 172 9.79 0.09 18.03
N ASP A 173 10.65 0.65 18.85
CA ASP A 173 12.10 0.61 18.65
C ASP A 173 12.69 -0.67 19.26
N GLY A 174 11.85 -1.45 19.96
CA GLY A 174 12.22 -2.72 20.57
C GLY A 174 12.45 -3.84 19.55
N ASP A 175 13.47 -4.66 19.80
CA ASP A 175 13.67 -5.93 19.09
C ASP A 175 12.46 -6.87 19.24
N ILE A 176 11.93 -7.35 18.11
CA ILE A 176 10.86 -8.34 18.06
C ILE A 176 11.42 -9.61 17.44
N GLY A 177 11.46 -10.70 18.20
CA GLY A 177 12.00 -11.99 17.77
C GLY A 177 11.17 -13.17 18.25
N ASN A 178 11.47 -14.36 17.73
CA ASN A 178 10.75 -15.59 18.09
C ASN A 178 10.77 -15.88 19.60
N TRP A 179 11.79 -15.43 20.33
CA TRP A 179 11.90 -15.56 21.79
C TRP A 179 10.96 -14.66 22.63
N ASN A 180 10.34 -13.61 22.05
CA ASN A 180 9.49 -12.66 22.81
C ASN A 180 8.10 -12.44 22.20
N LEU A 181 7.60 -13.38 21.40
CA LEU A 181 6.32 -13.27 20.69
C LEU A 181 5.09 -13.16 21.61
N GLU A 182 5.17 -13.68 22.84
CA GLU A 182 4.06 -13.67 23.80
C GLU A 182 4.01 -12.43 24.70
N GLN A 183 5.05 -11.60 24.68
CA GLN A 183 5.12 -10.39 25.50
C GLN A 183 4.11 -9.37 24.96
N ARG A 184 2.99 -9.20 25.68
CA ARG A 184 1.98 -8.17 25.37
C ARG A 184 2.58 -6.77 25.61
N PRO A 185 2.30 -5.80 24.73
CA PRO A 185 2.73 -4.41 24.92
C PRO A 185 2.16 -3.80 26.20
#